data_AF-A0A6N7GL48-F1
#
_entry.id   AF-A0A6N7GL48-F1
#
_cell.length_a   1.000
_cell.length_b   1.000
_cell.length_c   1.000
_cell.angle_alpha   90.00
_cell.angle_beta   90.00
_cell.angle_gamma   90.00
#
_symmetry.space_group_name_H-M   'P 1'
#
loop_
_entity.id
_entity.type
_entity.pdbx_description
1 polymer ?
#
loop_
_entity_poly.entity_id
_entity_poly.type
_entity_poly.pdbx_seq_one_letter_code
_entity_poly.pdbx_strand_id
1 'polypeptide(L)'
;MNAIAPARAFDLTADRFDSLVANTFAASKASRHVRDRLIAQVDGGRLDHMLLRARSGIASLPDTVNRKAALNTIDFAFEPLVMQGMSTDQAIRYLGAVENTLQVREARGLDCFGPLWVDTIHHVCVFSVLFQLAAFLGKNRRFTQVVLLHQGQRPEPRLRIVSNLLRQVHGVALVLLQLQEHWFPRLARLTTPGTVIFYLTDMPPEAFPQAAKKQRGRSRLLLTHGPGVALEVETISGSQSFARRLGATRIVLDYPSTNSIRIRPVGADEATMSLCPIEDWVFWPLLVGTAQRETFAHQDLALR
;
A
#
# COMPACT_ATOMS: atom_id res chain seq x y z
N MET A 1 12.20 23.69 -28.37
CA MET A 1 12.81 23.02 -27.21
C MET A 1 12.46 23.84 -25.97
N ASN A 2 11.45 23.43 -25.21
CA ASN A 2 11.06 24.06 -23.96
C ASN A 2 11.14 23.00 -22.86
N ALA A 3 12.11 23.14 -21.97
CA ALA A 3 12.22 22.37 -20.75
C ALA A 3 11.00 22.70 -19.87
N ILE A 4 10.09 21.74 -19.73
CA ILE A 4 8.95 21.86 -18.81
C ILE A 4 9.50 21.71 -17.40
N ALA A 5 9.52 22.80 -16.64
CA ALA A 5 9.84 22.80 -15.22
C ALA A 5 8.82 21.93 -14.44
N PRO A 6 9.24 21.20 -13.39
CA PRO A 6 8.34 20.37 -12.59
C PRO A 6 7.52 21.26 -11.66
N ALA A 7 6.42 21.82 -12.15
CA ALA A 7 5.51 22.61 -11.34
C ALA A 7 4.41 21.73 -10.72
N ARG A 8 4.54 21.54 -9.40
CA ARG A 8 3.53 21.07 -8.43
C ARG A 8 3.25 19.55 -8.42
N ALA A 9 4.28 18.82 -8.02
CA ALA A 9 4.14 17.57 -7.29
C ALA A 9 3.56 17.86 -5.88
N PHE A 10 3.28 16.81 -5.10
CA PHE A 10 3.31 16.76 -3.63
C PHE A 10 3.93 17.98 -2.95
N ASP A 11 3.51 18.35 -1.74
CA ASP A 11 4.34 19.26 -0.95
C ASP A 11 5.71 18.59 -0.66
N LEU A 12 6.65 18.81 -1.58
CA LEU A 12 8.05 18.46 -1.50
C LEU A 12 8.79 19.44 -0.58
N THR A 13 8.10 20.45 -0.03
CA THR A 13 8.66 21.46 0.87
C THR A 13 8.43 21.11 2.34
N ALA A 14 7.46 20.25 2.67
CA ALA A 14 7.33 19.67 4.00
C ALA A 14 8.37 18.57 4.23
N ASP A 15 9.09 18.65 5.35
CA ASP A 15 9.99 17.59 5.81
C ASP A 15 9.22 16.27 5.94
N ARG A 16 9.54 15.35 5.03
CA ARG A 16 8.88 14.04 4.90
C ARG A 16 9.69 12.97 5.61
N PHE A 17 9.05 12.30 6.57
CA PHE A 17 9.71 11.27 7.37
C PHE A 17 10.25 10.12 6.52
N ASP A 18 9.48 9.63 5.55
CA ASP A 18 9.93 8.57 4.64
C ASP A 18 11.09 9.01 3.73
N SER A 19 11.07 10.24 3.22
CA SER A 19 12.19 10.79 2.44
C SER A 19 13.46 10.88 3.27
N LEU A 20 13.37 11.33 4.53
CA LEU A 20 14.51 11.33 5.46
C LEU A 20 15.06 9.91 5.65
N VAL A 21 14.18 8.95 5.96
CA VAL A 21 14.55 7.55 6.18
C VAL A 21 15.23 6.97 4.93
N ALA A 22 14.60 7.11 3.77
CA ALA A 22 15.11 6.60 2.49
C ALA A 22 16.46 7.22 2.12
N ASN A 23 16.61 8.53 2.27
CA ASN A 23 17.87 9.23 2.01
C ASN A 23 18.97 8.81 2.98
N THR A 24 18.63 8.60 4.26
CA THR A 24 19.58 8.15 5.29
C THR A 24 20.11 6.74 4.96
N PHE A 25 19.24 5.83 4.51
CA PHE A 25 19.66 4.51 4.04
C PHE A 25 20.47 4.57 2.74
N ALA A 26 20.07 5.41 1.78
CA ALA A 26 20.79 5.56 0.51
C ALA A 26 22.22 6.12 0.69
N ALA A 27 22.42 6.99 1.68
CA ALA A 27 23.71 7.62 1.95
C ALA A 27 24.70 6.71 2.72
N SER A 28 24.29 5.53 3.20
CA SER A 28 25.12 4.69 4.07
C SER A 28 25.33 3.29 3.54
N LYS A 29 26.56 2.78 3.67
CA LYS A 29 26.91 1.37 3.39
C LYS A 29 26.53 0.41 4.53
N ALA A 30 26.28 0.91 5.75
CA ALA A 30 26.00 0.10 6.94
C ALA A 30 24.51 0.21 7.34
N SER A 31 23.71 -0.77 6.96
CA SER A 31 22.24 -0.70 7.04
C SER A 31 21.69 -0.80 8.46
N ARG A 32 22.18 -1.73 9.31
CA ARG A 32 21.64 -1.92 10.68
C ARG A 32 21.92 -0.74 11.61
N HIS A 33 23.13 -0.17 11.58
CA HIS A 33 23.47 0.99 12.42
C HIS A 33 22.65 2.24 12.04
N VAL A 34 22.25 2.38 10.77
CA VAL A 34 21.34 3.46 10.35
C VAL A 34 19.95 3.25 10.94
N ARG A 35 19.41 2.03 10.84
CA ARG A 35 18.12 1.67 11.45
C ARG A 35 18.09 2.00 12.93
N ASP A 36 19.04 1.47 13.71
CA ASP A 36 19.05 1.63 15.16
C ASP A 36 19.23 3.11 15.57
N ARG A 37 19.97 3.89 14.78
CA ARG A 37 20.11 5.34 14.98
C ARG A 37 18.83 6.10 14.70
N LEU A 38 18.12 5.78 13.62
CA LEU A 38 16.82 6.40 13.30
C LEU A 38 15.81 6.12 14.42
N ILE A 39 15.78 4.88 14.93
CA ILE A 39 14.95 4.51 16.08
C ILE A 39 15.32 5.34 17.32
N ALA A 40 16.62 5.45 17.64
CA ALA A 40 17.08 6.27 18.77
C ALA A 40 16.78 7.77 18.59
N GLN A 41 16.69 8.27 17.36
CA GLN A 41 16.28 9.66 17.08
C GLN A 41 14.77 9.86 17.28
N VAL A 42 13.93 8.90 16.88
CA VAL A 42 12.49 8.89 17.18
C VAL A 42 12.29 8.82 18.70
N ASP A 43 12.95 7.89 19.38
CA ASP A 43 12.81 7.69 20.83
C ASP A 43 13.30 8.90 21.63
N GLY A 44 14.31 9.60 21.13
CA GLY A 44 14.85 10.83 21.72
C GLY A 44 14.12 12.12 21.30
N GLY A 45 13.00 12.03 20.60
CA GLY A 45 12.16 13.18 20.21
C GLY A 45 12.73 14.07 19.09
N ARG A 46 13.88 13.72 18.50
CA ARG A 46 14.55 14.55 17.49
C ARG A 46 13.76 14.69 16.19
N LEU A 47 12.87 13.73 15.92
CA LEU A 47 12.06 13.67 14.70
C LEU A 47 10.58 13.97 14.95
N ASP A 48 10.21 14.46 16.13
CA ASP A 48 8.82 14.65 16.57
C ASP A 48 7.97 15.50 15.62
N HIS A 49 8.58 16.55 15.07
CA HIS A 49 7.96 17.45 14.09
C HIS A 49 7.60 16.76 12.76
N MET A 50 8.16 15.58 12.47
CA MET A 50 7.89 14.81 11.25
C MET A 50 6.87 13.68 11.47
N LEU A 51 6.54 13.35 12.72
CA LEU A 51 5.67 12.22 13.08
C LEU A 51 4.18 12.53 12.86
N LEU A 52 3.35 11.49 12.86
CA LEU A 52 1.90 11.59 12.69
C LEU A 52 1.24 12.62 13.61
N ARG A 53 1.61 12.66 14.90
CA ARG A 53 1.07 13.61 15.89
C ARG A 53 1.28 15.08 15.55
N ALA A 54 2.29 15.40 14.74
CA ALA A 54 2.53 16.76 14.30
C ALA A 54 1.68 17.16 13.08
N ARG A 55 0.93 16.23 12.48
CA ARG A 55 0.09 16.47 11.30
C ARG A 55 -1.29 16.96 11.70
N SER A 56 -1.78 17.98 11.01
CA SER A 56 -3.13 18.51 11.18
C SER A 56 -4.19 17.52 10.70
N GLY A 57 -5.35 17.51 11.35
CA GLY A 57 -6.50 16.68 10.95
C GLY A 57 -6.44 15.22 11.41
N ILE A 58 -5.38 14.81 12.11
CA ILE A 58 -5.32 13.51 12.78
C ILE A 58 -5.86 13.69 14.20
N ALA A 59 -6.79 12.82 14.61
CA ALA A 59 -7.23 12.76 16.00
C ALA A 59 -6.03 12.56 16.94
N SER A 60 -6.11 13.02 18.20
CA SER A 60 -5.03 12.81 19.16
C SER A 60 -4.67 11.33 19.27
N LEU A 61 -3.51 10.95 18.73
CA LEU A 61 -3.01 9.58 18.74
C LEU A 61 -2.14 9.34 19.96
N PRO A 62 -2.23 8.17 20.62
CA PRO A 62 -1.26 7.78 21.64
C PRO A 62 0.16 7.79 21.09
N ASP A 63 1.14 8.11 21.95
CA ASP A 63 2.57 8.10 21.57
C ASP A 63 3.05 6.72 21.10
N THR A 64 2.46 5.65 21.64
CA THR A 64 2.76 4.27 21.23
C THR A 64 2.41 4.02 19.77
N VAL A 65 1.30 4.58 19.27
CA VAL A 65 0.86 4.47 17.87
C VAL A 65 1.78 5.27 16.97
N ASN A 66 2.10 6.51 17.35
CA ASN A 66 3.04 7.36 16.63
C ASN A 66 4.40 6.71 16.46
N ARG A 67 4.94 6.17 17.55
CA ARG A 67 6.22 5.48 17.56
C ARG A 67 6.17 4.22 16.70
N LYS A 68 5.10 3.42 16.81
CA LYS A 68 4.91 2.23 15.98
C LYS A 68 4.85 2.58 14.48
N ALA A 69 4.14 3.65 14.10
CA ALA A 69 4.09 4.12 12.71
C ALA A 69 5.46 4.50 12.17
N ALA A 70 6.26 5.21 12.97
CA ALA A 70 7.63 5.59 12.61
C ALA A 70 8.53 4.36 12.45
N LEU A 71 8.48 3.43 13.41
CA LEU A 71 9.21 2.15 13.37
C LEU A 71 8.85 1.35 12.12
N ASN A 72 7.57 1.24 11.82
CA ASN A 72 7.05 0.56 10.63
C ASN A 72 7.57 1.18 9.33
N THR A 73 7.62 2.52 9.22
CA THR A 73 8.23 3.19 8.05
C THR A 73 9.74 2.94 7.96
N ILE A 74 10.46 2.99 9.08
CA ILE A 74 11.91 2.70 9.13
C ILE A 74 12.16 1.25 8.68
N ASP A 75 11.44 0.30 9.25
CA ASP A 75 11.60 -1.13 8.97
C ASP A 75 11.22 -1.44 7.52
N PHE A 76 10.12 -0.86 7.02
CA PHE A 76 9.73 -1.02 5.63
C PHE A 76 10.80 -0.53 4.63
N ALA A 77 11.54 0.53 4.96
CA ALA A 77 12.66 1.02 4.15
C ALA A 77 13.95 0.21 4.34
N PHE A 78 14.12 -0.43 5.50
CA PHE A 78 15.28 -1.25 5.84
C PHE A 78 15.19 -2.67 5.26
N GLU A 79 13.99 -3.25 5.23
CA GLU A 79 13.72 -4.62 4.78
C GLU A 79 14.41 -5.00 3.46
N PRO A 80 14.38 -4.17 2.39
CA PRO A 80 15.03 -4.55 1.13
C PRO A 80 16.54 -4.76 1.28
N LEU A 81 17.20 -4.09 2.23
CA LEU A 81 18.63 -4.22 2.49
C LEU A 81 18.94 -5.56 3.20
N VAL A 82 18.06 -6.00 4.09
CA VAL A 82 18.21 -7.29 4.78
C VAL A 82 17.89 -8.45 3.86
N MET A 83 16.77 -8.35 3.12
CA MET A 83 16.31 -9.42 2.25
C MET A 83 17.32 -9.75 1.15
N GLN A 84 18.12 -8.79 0.69
CA GLN A 84 19.20 -9.04 -0.27
C GLN A 84 20.27 -10.02 0.23
N GLY A 85 20.49 -10.11 1.54
CA GLY A 85 21.44 -11.03 2.15
C GLY A 85 20.82 -12.34 2.61
N MET A 86 19.51 -12.55 2.45
CA MET A 86 18.84 -13.77 2.87
C MET A 86 19.05 -14.89 1.85
N SER A 87 19.27 -16.11 2.36
CA SER A 87 19.07 -17.34 1.56
C SER A 87 17.61 -17.50 1.15
N THR A 88 17.36 -18.33 0.14
CA THR A 88 16.00 -18.70 -0.32
C THR A 88 15.12 -19.15 0.84
N ASP A 89 15.60 -20.05 1.68
CA ASP A 89 14.83 -20.58 2.82
C ASP A 89 14.51 -19.49 3.87
N GLN A 90 15.46 -18.59 4.13
CA GLN A 90 15.22 -17.46 5.04
C GLN A 90 14.17 -16.50 4.48
N ALA A 91 14.25 -16.17 3.18
CA ALA A 91 13.31 -15.27 2.53
C ALA A 91 11.90 -15.88 2.45
N ILE A 92 11.77 -17.18 2.19
CA ILE A 92 10.49 -17.90 2.23
C ILE A 92 9.91 -17.86 3.63
N ARG A 93 10.69 -18.18 4.67
CA ARG A 93 10.21 -18.11 6.06
C ARG A 93 9.80 -16.69 6.45
N TYR A 94 10.55 -15.68 6.03
CA TYR A 94 10.23 -14.28 6.27
C TYR A 94 8.90 -13.88 5.64
N LEU A 95 8.71 -14.16 4.35
CA LEU A 95 7.46 -13.87 3.63
C LEU A 95 6.28 -14.72 4.16
N GLY A 96 6.55 -15.92 4.65
CA GLY A 96 5.58 -16.81 5.32
C GLY A 96 5.18 -16.41 6.72
N ALA A 97 6.01 -15.64 7.43
CA ALA A 97 5.72 -15.24 8.81
C ALA A 97 4.42 -14.42 8.93
N VAL A 98 3.95 -13.82 7.84
CA VAL A 98 2.68 -13.08 7.81
C VAL A 98 1.47 -13.95 8.16
N GLU A 99 1.52 -15.26 7.90
CA GLU A 99 0.45 -16.19 8.28
C GLU A 99 0.32 -16.35 9.80
N ASN A 100 1.39 -16.06 10.55
CA ASN A 100 1.39 -16.10 12.01
C ASN A 100 0.99 -14.76 12.63
N THR A 101 0.98 -13.66 11.85
CA THR A 101 0.72 -12.31 12.37
C THR A 101 -0.61 -11.72 11.89
N LEU A 102 -1.10 -12.11 10.70
CA LEU A 102 -2.36 -11.65 10.15
C LEU A 102 -3.39 -12.79 10.10
N GLN A 103 -4.47 -12.64 10.87
CA GLN A 103 -5.62 -13.52 10.84
C GLN A 103 -6.54 -13.16 9.66
N VAL A 104 -6.87 -14.15 8.84
CA VAL A 104 -7.88 -14.00 7.79
C VAL A 104 -9.26 -13.95 8.43
N ARG A 105 -9.87 -12.76 8.48
CA ARG A 105 -11.23 -12.56 9.03
C ARG A 105 -12.31 -12.98 8.04
N GLU A 106 -12.04 -12.72 6.76
CA GLU A 106 -12.95 -13.00 5.66
C GLU A 106 -12.10 -13.20 4.40
N ALA A 107 -12.45 -14.20 3.60
CA ALA A 107 -11.86 -14.42 2.28
C ALA A 107 -12.94 -14.86 1.28
N ARG A 108 -13.59 -13.88 0.64
CA ARG A 108 -14.63 -14.10 -0.38
C ARG A 108 -14.20 -13.56 -1.74
N GLY A 109 -14.79 -14.11 -2.80
CA GLY A 109 -14.53 -13.68 -4.18
C GLY A 109 -13.25 -14.24 -4.81
N LEU A 110 -12.56 -15.16 -4.12
CA LEU A 110 -11.38 -15.88 -4.64
C LEU A 110 -11.76 -17.05 -5.58
N ASP A 111 -13.03 -17.43 -5.59
CA ASP A 111 -13.60 -18.57 -6.33
C ASP A 111 -14.13 -18.13 -7.70
N CYS A 112 -13.44 -17.17 -8.32
CA CYS A 112 -13.86 -16.60 -9.59
C CYS A 112 -13.34 -17.39 -10.79
N PHE A 113 -14.05 -17.26 -11.91
CA PHE A 113 -13.53 -17.63 -13.22
C PHE A 113 -12.97 -16.39 -13.91
N GLY A 114 -11.86 -16.53 -14.62
CA GLY A 114 -11.23 -15.43 -15.34
C GLY A 114 -10.25 -14.62 -14.48
N PRO A 115 -9.74 -13.49 -15.03
CA PRO A 115 -8.75 -12.67 -14.33
C PRO A 115 -9.30 -12.10 -13.03
N LEU A 116 -8.42 -11.93 -12.04
CA LEU A 116 -8.74 -11.38 -10.73
C LEU A 116 -8.05 -10.02 -10.57
N TRP A 117 -8.81 -8.99 -10.24
CA TRP A 117 -8.32 -7.65 -9.90
C TRP A 117 -8.37 -7.45 -8.40
N VAL A 118 -7.21 -7.19 -7.78
CA VAL A 118 -7.04 -7.02 -6.34
C VAL A 118 -6.67 -5.57 -6.06
N ASP A 119 -7.62 -4.84 -5.47
CA ASP A 119 -7.34 -3.53 -4.88
C ASP A 119 -6.76 -3.73 -3.48
N THR A 120 -5.64 -3.08 -3.20
CA THR A 120 -5.03 -3.07 -1.86
C THR A 120 -4.28 -1.77 -1.60
N ILE A 121 -3.56 -1.69 -0.50
CA ILE A 121 -2.91 -0.48 0.01
C ILE A 121 -1.49 -0.77 0.49
N HIS A 122 -0.66 0.26 0.67
CA HIS A 122 0.70 0.16 1.19
C HIS A 122 0.69 -0.10 2.72
N HIS A 123 0.30 -1.31 3.09
CA HIS A 123 0.49 -1.83 4.44
C HIS A 123 1.95 -2.33 4.61
N VAL A 124 2.49 -2.30 5.84
CA VAL A 124 3.86 -2.77 6.15
C VAL A 124 4.17 -4.16 5.58
N CYS A 125 3.22 -5.08 5.64
CA CYS A 125 3.37 -6.46 5.17
C CYS A 125 2.89 -6.69 3.73
N VAL A 126 2.58 -5.66 2.93
CA VAL A 126 1.89 -5.80 1.64
C VAL A 126 2.55 -6.78 0.68
N PHE A 127 3.89 -6.85 0.66
CA PHE A 127 4.61 -7.77 -0.23
C PHE A 127 4.64 -9.22 0.28
N SER A 128 4.63 -9.43 1.60
CA SER A 128 4.44 -10.77 2.18
C SER A 128 3.02 -11.28 1.92
N VAL A 129 2.02 -10.40 2.03
CA VAL A 129 0.63 -10.71 1.70
C VAL A 129 0.47 -11.03 0.20
N LEU A 130 1.08 -10.23 -0.68
CA LEU A 130 1.10 -10.51 -2.13
C LEU A 130 1.72 -11.89 -2.39
N PHE A 131 2.85 -12.19 -1.77
CA PHE A 131 3.52 -13.49 -1.92
C PHE A 131 2.61 -14.65 -1.50
N GLN A 132 2.01 -14.58 -0.31
CA GLN A 132 1.13 -15.65 0.18
C GLN A 132 -0.14 -15.80 -0.64
N LEU A 133 -0.78 -14.68 -1.01
CA LEU A 133 -1.99 -14.73 -1.84
C LEU A 133 -1.68 -15.29 -3.23
N ALA A 134 -0.57 -14.89 -3.84
CA ALA A 134 -0.14 -15.43 -5.13
C ALA A 134 0.15 -16.94 -5.05
N ALA A 135 0.84 -17.40 -4.00
CA ALA A 135 1.09 -18.82 -3.76
C ALA A 135 -0.21 -19.62 -3.58
N PHE A 136 -1.15 -19.09 -2.78
CA PHE A 136 -2.47 -19.68 -2.58
C PHE A 136 -3.25 -19.78 -3.89
N LEU A 137 -3.30 -18.71 -4.68
CA LEU A 137 -4.02 -18.67 -5.96
C LEU A 137 -3.38 -19.57 -7.02
N GLY A 138 -2.06 -19.66 -7.05
CA GLY A 138 -1.36 -20.59 -7.94
C GLY A 138 -1.68 -22.05 -7.62
N LYS A 139 -1.62 -22.42 -6.34
CA LYS A 139 -1.91 -23.79 -5.87
C LYS A 139 -3.37 -24.19 -6.06
N ASN A 140 -4.31 -23.33 -5.68
CA ASN A 140 -5.73 -23.72 -5.56
C ASN A 140 -6.59 -23.30 -6.76
N ARG A 141 -6.16 -22.28 -7.51
CA ARG A 141 -6.96 -21.65 -8.57
C ARG A 141 -6.25 -21.58 -9.92
N ARG A 142 -5.06 -22.20 -10.04
CA ARG A 142 -4.25 -22.29 -11.27
C ARG A 142 -3.87 -20.92 -11.87
N PHE A 143 -3.80 -19.88 -11.05
CA PHE A 143 -3.22 -18.62 -11.49
C PHE A 143 -1.72 -18.80 -11.70
N THR A 144 -1.23 -18.48 -12.89
CA THR A 144 0.19 -18.65 -13.25
C THR A 144 0.93 -17.33 -13.29
N GLN A 145 0.21 -16.21 -13.20
CA GLN A 145 0.78 -14.88 -13.35
C GLN A 145 0.14 -13.88 -12.39
N VAL A 146 0.98 -13.07 -11.78
CA VAL A 146 0.64 -11.85 -11.07
C VAL A 146 1.16 -10.65 -11.86
N VAL A 147 0.33 -9.65 -12.08
CA VAL A 147 0.74 -8.34 -12.61
C VAL A 147 0.57 -7.31 -11.50
N LEU A 148 1.67 -6.72 -11.03
CA LEU A 148 1.62 -5.62 -10.06
C LEU A 148 1.76 -4.28 -10.80
N LEU A 149 0.76 -3.43 -10.67
CA LEU A 149 0.76 -2.08 -11.21
C LEU A 149 1.55 -1.15 -10.26
N HIS A 150 2.50 -0.39 -10.80
CA HIS A 150 3.31 0.55 -10.00
C HIS A 150 3.57 1.87 -10.71
N GLN A 151 3.88 2.92 -9.94
CA GLN A 151 4.14 4.27 -10.46
C GLN A 151 5.60 4.69 -10.37
N GLY A 152 6.40 3.99 -9.57
CA GLY A 152 7.82 4.30 -9.39
C GLY A 152 8.62 4.16 -10.69
N GLN A 153 9.61 5.04 -10.86
CA GLN A 153 10.61 4.99 -11.95
C GLN A 153 11.47 3.72 -11.88
N ARG A 154 11.66 3.20 -10.67
CA ARG A 154 12.28 1.90 -10.42
C ARG A 154 11.31 1.03 -9.66
N PRO A 155 11.26 -0.28 -9.95
CA PRO A 155 10.48 -1.20 -9.14
C PRO A 155 11.02 -1.26 -7.71
N GLU A 156 10.14 -1.53 -6.77
CA GLU A 156 10.52 -1.72 -5.37
C GLU A 156 11.52 -2.91 -5.27
N PRO A 157 12.65 -2.79 -4.54
CA PRO A 157 13.70 -3.81 -4.58
C PRO A 157 13.34 -5.21 -4.00
N ARG A 158 12.45 -5.31 -3.00
CA ARG A 158 11.90 -6.59 -2.49
C ARG A 158 11.14 -7.33 -3.58
N LEU A 159 10.46 -6.63 -4.49
CA LEU A 159 9.70 -7.28 -5.58
C LEU A 159 10.57 -8.15 -6.49
N ARG A 160 11.87 -7.86 -6.64
CA ARG A 160 12.80 -8.74 -7.35
C ARG A 160 12.95 -10.09 -6.65
N ILE A 161 13.06 -10.06 -5.31
CA ILE A 161 13.19 -11.27 -4.49
C ILE A 161 11.86 -12.05 -4.51
N VAL A 162 10.75 -11.35 -4.31
CA VAL A 162 9.39 -11.93 -4.40
C VAL A 162 9.17 -12.58 -5.76
N SER A 163 9.53 -11.91 -6.86
CA SER A 163 9.37 -12.46 -8.22
C SER A 163 10.17 -13.75 -8.42
N ASN A 164 11.43 -13.77 -7.99
CA ASN A 164 12.27 -14.97 -8.09
C ASN A 164 11.69 -16.13 -7.27
N LEU A 165 11.28 -15.87 -6.02
CA LEU A 165 10.74 -16.90 -5.14
C LEU A 165 9.39 -17.44 -5.62
N LEU A 166 8.46 -16.57 -6.04
CA LEU A 166 7.18 -17.00 -6.60
C LEU A 166 7.37 -17.92 -7.80
N ARG A 167 8.31 -17.56 -8.69
CA ARG A 167 8.59 -18.37 -9.88
C ARG A 167 9.24 -19.70 -9.51
N GLN A 168 10.26 -19.68 -8.65
CA GLN A 168 11.04 -20.87 -8.30
C GLN A 168 10.24 -21.88 -7.46
N VAL A 169 9.46 -21.40 -6.49
CA VAL A 169 8.80 -22.23 -5.48
C VAL A 169 7.37 -22.57 -5.88
N HIS A 170 6.65 -21.62 -6.49
CA HIS A 170 5.22 -21.74 -6.76
C HIS A 170 4.89 -21.78 -8.26
N GLY A 171 5.88 -21.61 -9.15
CA GLY A 171 5.66 -21.56 -10.59
C GLY A 171 4.85 -20.34 -11.05
N VAL A 172 4.73 -19.30 -10.21
CA VAL A 172 3.94 -18.10 -10.50
C VAL A 172 4.86 -16.97 -10.96
N ALA A 173 4.60 -16.41 -12.14
CA ALA A 173 5.37 -15.28 -12.66
C ALA A 173 4.86 -13.95 -12.08
N LEU A 174 5.74 -13.11 -11.54
CA LEU A 174 5.41 -11.73 -11.16
C LEU A 174 5.92 -10.74 -12.22
N VAL A 175 4.99 -10.06 -12.87
CA VAL A 175 5.25 -9.00 -13.84
C VAL A 175 4.99 -7.65 -13.21
N LEU A 176 5.98 -6.76 -13.26
CA LEU A 176 5.87 -5.39 -12.77
C LEU A 176 5.50 -4.50 -13.96
N LEU A 177 4.31 -3.89 -13.92
CA LEU A 177 3.81 -3.03 -14.98
C LEU A 177 3.74 -1.59 -14.49
N GLN A 178 4.59 -0.74 -15.06
CA GLN A 178 4.61 0.68 -14.74
C GLN A 178 3.42 1.41 -15.39
N LEU A 179 2.77 2.29 -14.63
CA LEU A 179 1.66 3.14 -15.06
C LEU A 179 2.18 4.36 -15.84
N GLN A 180 2.72 4.11 -17.03
CA GLN A 180 3.13 5.13 -18.01
C GLN A 180 2.15 5.20 -19.19
N GLU A 181 2.44 6.01 -20.20
CA GLU A 181 1.64 6.04 -21.44
C GLU A 181 1.43 4.62 -22.00
N HIS A 182 0.20 4.36 -22.48
CA HIS A 182 -0.19 3.07 -23.05
C HIS A 182 -0.04 1.83 -22.13
N TRP A 183 0.02 2.00 -20.81
CA TRP A 183 0.08 0.88 -19.86
C TRP A 183 -1.11 -0.09 -19.99
N PHE A 184 -2.33 0.42 -20.23
CA PHE A 184 -3.53 -0.41 -20.25
C PHE A 184 -3.57 -1.40 -21.42
N PRO A 185 -3.30 -1.01 -22.69
CA PRO A 185 -3.11 -1.96 -23.79
C PRO A 185 -2.08 -3.06 -23.48
N ARG A 186 -1.00 -2.71 -22.79
CA ARG A 186 0.03 -3.68 -22.37
C ARG A 186 -0.50 -4.63 -21.30
N LEU A 187 -1.26 -4.12 -20.32
CA LEU A 187 -1.96 -4.95 -19.33
C LEU A 187 -2.94 -5.92 -20.00
N ALA A 188 -3.75 -5.43 -20.94
CA ALA A 188 -4.74 -6.25 -21.64
C ALA A 188 -4.10 -7.44 -22.37
N ARG A 189 -2.92 -7.25 -22.99
CA ARG A 189 -2.16 -8.35 -23.62
C ARG A 189 -1.59 -9.37 -22.62
N LEU A 190 -1.31 -8.95 -21.39
CA LEU A 190 -0.84 -9.83 -20.31
C LEU A 190 -1.99 -10.53 -19.57
N THR A 191 -3.22 -10.10 -19.79
CA THR A 191 -4.38 -10.57 -19.02
C THR A 191 -4.94 -11.83 -19.66
N THR A 192 -4.94 -12.91 -18.91
CA THR A 192 -5.53 -14.20 -19.23
C THR A 192 -6.49 -14.61 -18.12
N PRO A 193 -7.28 -15.68 -18.28
CA PRO A 193 -8.07 -16.23 -17.18
C PRO A 193 -7.25 -16.63 -15.94
N GLY A 194 -5.95 -16.91 -16.10
CA GLY A 194 -5.03 -17.26 -15.02
C GLY A 194 -4.18 -16.09 -14.51
N THR A 195 -4.61 -14.84 -14.74
CA THR A 195 -3.88 -13.63 -14.31
C THR A 195 -4.53 -12.96 -13.09
N VAL A 196 -3.73 -12.69 -12.05
CA VAL A 196 -4.08 -11.82 -10.93
C VAL A 196 -3.44 -10.46 -11.12
N ILE A 197 -4.18 -9.38 -10.95
CA ILE A 197 -3.72 -8.00 -11.13
C ILE A 197 -3.79 -7.32 -9.77
N PHE A 198 -2.64 -6.94 -9.22
CA PHE A 198 -2.56 -6.18 -7.97
C PHE A 198 -2.41 -4.69 -8.28
N TYR A 199 -3.22 -3.87 -7.61
CA TYR A 199 -3.16 -2.42 -7.72
C TYR A 199 -3.27 -1.77 -6.34
N LEU A 200 -2.29 -0.91 -6.03
CA LEU A 200 -2.23 -0.14 -4.79
C LEU A 200 -3.04 1.15 -4.99
N THR A 201 -4.17 1.26 -4.28
CA THR A 201 -5.20 2.29 -4.50
C THR A 201 -5.18 3.44 -3.50
N ASP A 202 -4.21 3.47 -2.60
CA ASP A 202 -4.07 4.42 -1.49
C ASP A 202 -3.28 5.69 -1.85
N MET A 203 -3.13 5.97 -3.14
CA MET A 203 -2.48 7.19 -3.58
C MET A 203 -3.48 8.38 -3.52
N PRO A 204 -3.10 9.48 -2.85
CA PRO A 204 -3.97 10.62 -2.66
C PRO A 204 -4.17 11.41 -3.97
N PRO A 205 -5.31 12.11 -4.19
CA PRO A 205 -5.61 12.89 -5.39
C PRO A 205 -4.53 13.90 -5.80
N GLU A 206 -3.85 14.46 -4.80
CA GLU A 206 -2.75 15.40 -4.93
C GLU A 206 -1.56 14.80 -5.69
N ALA A 207 -1.41 13.47 -5.67
CA ALA A 207 -0.44 12.75 -6.49
C ALA A 207 -0.81 12.75 -8.00
N PHE A 208 -2.08 12.97 -8.34
CA PHE A 208 -2.59 12.96 -9.72
C PHE A 208 -3.49 14.16 -10.02
N PRO A 209 -2.93 15.38 -10.06
CA PRO A 209 -3.72 16.60 -10.29
C PRO A 209 -4.50 16.57 -11.62
N GLN A 210 -4.05 15.81 -12.62
CA GLN A 210 -4.76 15.63 -13.87
C GLN A 210 -5.92 14.60 -13.80
N ALA A 211 -5.79 13.57 -12.97
CA ALA A 211 -6.85 12.57 -12.76
C ALA A 211 -7.92 13.09 -11.79
N ALA A 212 -7.51 13.85 -10.77
CA ALA A 212 -8.39 14.51 -9.80
C ALA A 212 -9.43 15.41 -10.47
N LYS A 213 -9.02 16.15 -11.52
CA LYS A 213 -9.89 17.03 -12.31
C LYS A 213 -11.03 16.30 -13.03
N LYS A 214 -10.88 15.00 -13.32
CA LYS A 214 -11.86 14.23 -14.11
C LYS A 214 -12.96 13.58 -13.26
N GLN A 215 -12.96 13.77 -11.93
CA GLN A 215 -13.90 13.16 -10.98
C GLN A 215 -14.07 11.64 -11.13
N ARG A 216 -13.09 10.94 -11.72
CA ARG A 216 -13.20 9.50 -11.98
C ARG A 216 -12.82 8.71 -10.72
N GLY A 217 -13.71 7.83 -10.30
CA GLY A 217 -13.42 6.72 -9.38
C GLY A 217 -12.82 7.13 -8.04
N ARG A 218 -13.56 7.92 -7.26
CA ARG A 218 -13.16 8.22 -5.89
C ARG A 218 -13.30 6.97 -5.04
N SER A 219 -12.24 6.63 -4.33
CA SER A 219 -12.21 5.59 -3.31
C SER A 219 -11.85 6.22 -1.97
N ARG A 220 -12.07 5.50 -0.88
CA ARG A 220 -11.78 5.98 0.47
C ARG A 220 -10.86 5.00 1.17
N LEU A 221 -9.83 5.53 1.82
CA LEU A 221 -9.02 4.81 2.78
C LEU A 221 -9.38 5.34 4.17
N LEU A 222 -9.91 4.47 5.02
CA LEU A 222 -10.14 4.78 6.43
C LEU A 222 -8.94 4.27 7.22
N LEU A 223 -8.17 5.21 7.74
CA LEU A 223 -7.07 4.95 8.65
C LEU A 223 -7.65 4.84 10.06
N THR A 224 -7.53 3.67 10.68
CA THR A 224 -8.17 3.35 11.94
C THR A 224 -7.19 3.41 13.11
N HIS A 225 -7.73 3.68 14.29
CA HIS A 225 -7.05 3.48 15.57
C HIS A 225 -8.05 2.92 16.58
N GLY A 226 -7.81 1.71 17.08
CA GLY A 226 -8.79 0.98 17.87
C GLY A 226 -10.09 0.74 17.08
N PRO A 227 -11.28 0.94 17.68
CA PRO A 227 -12.55 0.77 16.98
C PRO A 227 -12.93 1.96 16.08
N GLY A 228 -12.18 3.05 16.11
CA GLY A 228 -12.52 4.31 15.44
C GLY A 228 -11.72 4.58 14.16
N VAL A 229 -12.26 5.49 13.33
CA VAL A 229 -11.53 6.09 12.21
C VAL A 229 -10.72 7.27 12.75
N ALA A 230 -9.40 7.20 12.63
CA ALA A 230 -8.48 8.27 13.01
C ALA A 230 -8.35 9.33 11.90
N LEU A 231 -8.42 8.91 10.64
CA LEU A 231 -8.36 9.78 9.47
C LEU A 231 -9.05 9.12 8.26
N GLU A 232 -9.78 9.90 7.48
CA GLU A 232 -10.30 9.48 6.18
C GLU A 232 -9.49 10.17 5.06
N VAL A 233 -9.01 9.37 4.12
CA VAL A 233 -8.26 9.84 2.94
C VAL A 233 -9.08 9.53 1.69
N GLU A 234 -9.47 10.57 0.95
CA GLU A 234 -9.98 10.40 -0.41
C GLU A 234 -8.83 9.93 -1.29
N THR A 235 -9.07 8.95 -2.16
CA THR A 235 -8.06 8.36 -3.05
C THR A 235 -8.61 8.29 -4.48
N ILE A 236 -7.71 8.26 -5.46
CA ILE A 236 -8.10 8.09 -6.87
C ILE A 236 -7.81 6.67 -7.31
N SER A 237 -8.86 5.98 -7.77
CA SER A 237 -8.73 4.64 -8.32
C SER A 237 -9.51 4.47 -9.63
N GLY A 238 -8.81 4.00 -10.67
CA GLY A 238 -9.45 3.57 -11.91
C GLY A 238 -9.87 2.10 -11.92
N SER A 239 -9.69 1.37 -10.81
CA SER A 239 -9.88 -0.09 -10.73
C SER A 239 -11.20 -0.57 -11.28
N GLN A 240 -12.30 0.11 -10.93
CA GLN A 240 -13.63 -0.23 -11.44
C GLN A 240 -13.66 -0.25 -12.98
N SER A 241 -13.18 0.83 -13.61
CA SER A 241 -13.16 0.96 -15.06
C SER A 241 -12.22 -0.05 -15.71
N PHE A 242 -11.06 -0.31 -15.09
CA PHE A 242 -10.06 -1.21 -15.64
C PHE A 242 -10.47 -2.69 -15.51
N ALA A 243 -10.93 -3.11 -14.34
CA ALA A 243 -11.44 -4.46 -14.10
C ALA A 243 -12.60 -4.79 -15.06
N ARG A 244 -13.57 -3.87 -15.21
CA ARG A 244 -14.69 -4.04 -16.15
C ARG A 244 -14.21 -4.23 -17.59
N ARG A 245 -13.29 -3.39 -18.06
CA ARG A 245 -12.74 -3.49 -19.43
C ARG A 245 -11.97 -4.79 -19.69
N LEU A 246 -11.43 -5.41 -18.64
CA LEU A 246 -10.73 -6.68 -18.71
C LEU A 246 -11.64 -7.89 -18.45
N GLY A 247 -12.91 -7.68 -18.09
CA GLY A 247 -13.80 -8.76 -17.63
C GLY A 247 -13.28 -9.43 -16.35
N ALA A 248 -12.54 -8.71 -15.51
CA ALA A 248 -11.93 -9.24 -14.30
C ALA A 248 -12.90 -9.18 -13.11
N THR A 249 -12.92 -10.25 -12.32
CA THR A 249 -13.55 -10.21 -10.99
C THR A 249 -12.77 -9.26 -10.10
N ARG A 250 -13.44 -8.38 -9.37
CA ARG A 250 -12.78 -7.38 -8.52
C ARG A 250 -12.99 -7.69 -7.06
N ILE A 251 -11.89 -7.70 -6.31
CA ILE A 251 -11.87 -7.84 -4.85
C ILE A 251 -11.07 -6.69 -4.22
N VAL A 252 -11.35 -6.44 -2.95
CA VAL A 252 -10.53 -5.60 -2.08
C VAL A 252 -9.86 -6.48 -1.05
N LEU A 253 -8.56 -6.26 -0.89
CA LEU A 253 -7.73 -6.78 0.18
C LEU A 253 -7.35 -5.60 1.08
N ASP A 254 -7.96 -5.55 2.27
CA ASP A 254 -7.72 -4.52 3.27
C ASP A 254 -7.38 -5.09 4.66
N TYR A 255 -7.10 -4.20 5.61
CA TYR A 255 -6.54 -4.53 6.92
C TYR A 255 -7.44 -3.92 8.01
N PRO A 256 -8.47 -4.65 8.49
CA PRO A 256 -9.39 -4.11 9.49
C PRO A 256 -8.76 -3.80 10.85
N SER A 257 -7.67 -4.50 11.19
CA SER A 257 -6.89 -4.31 12.42
C SER A 257 -5.41 -4.67 12.18
N THR A 258 -4.56 -4.37 13.16
CA THR A 258 -3.10 -4.61 13.12
C THR A 258 -2.69 -6.08 12.94
N ASN A 259 -3.63 -6.99 13.17
CA ASN A 259 -3.43 -8.43 13.13
C ASN A 259 -4.47 -9.12 12.24
N SER A 260 -5.12 -8.41 11.32
CA SER A 260 -6.09 -9.02 10.44
C SER A 260 -6.06 -8.52 9.01
N ILE A 261 -6.46 -9.43 8.13
CA ILE A 261 -6.67 -9.20 6.71
C ILE A 261 -8.09 -9.60 6.37
N ARG A 262 -8.69 -8.85 5.44
CA ARG A 262 -9.99 -9.17 4.86
C ARG A 262 -9.90 -9.09 3.35
N ILE A 263 -10.43 -10.12 2.70
CA ILE A 263 -10.62 -10.17 1.26
C ILE A 263 -12.12 -10.27 0.97
N ARG A 264 -12.65 -9.30 0.24
CA ARG A 264 -14.08 -9.23 -0.08
C ARG A 264 -14.31 -8.85 -1.55
N PRO A 265 -15.36 -9.38 -2.20
CA PRO A 265 -15.77 -8.90 -3.51
C PRO A 265 -16.26 -7.44 -3.44
N VAL A 266 -16.13 -6.73 -4.55
CA VAL A 266 -16.66 -5.38 -4.72
C VAL A 266 -17.60 -5.36 -5.93
N GLY A 267 -18.75 -4.73 -5.78
CA GLY A 267 -19.71 -4.57 -6.87
C GLY A 267 -19.09 -3.88 -8.09
N ALA A 268 -19.66 -4.17 -9.27
CA ALA A 268 -19.18 -3.58 -10.53
C ALA A 268 -19.26 -2.05 -10.57
N ASP A 269 -20.12 -1.45 -9.73
CA ASP A 269 -20.37 -0.01 -9.61
C ASP A 269 -20.11 0.54 -8.20
N GLU A 270 -19.53 -0.28 -7.31
CA GLU A 270 -19.29 0.12 -5.92
C GLU A 270 -17.98 0.91 -5.78
N ALA A 271 -18.08 2.07 -5.13
CA ALA A 271 -16.92 2.84 -4.70
C ALA A 271 -16.16 2.05 -3.62
N THR A 272 -14.84 1.95 -3.76
CA THR A 272 -14.05 1.14 -2.84
C THR A 272 -13.76 1.89 -1.55
N MET A 273 -13.97 1.20 -0.44
CA MET A 273 -13.54 1.59 0.89
C MET A 273 -12.57 0.55 1.44
N SER A 274 -11.36 0.97 1.79
CA SER A 274 -10.35 0.10 2.42
C SER A 274 -10.09 0.55 3.84
N LEU A 275 -9.85 -0.40 4.73
CA LEU A 275 -9.40 -0.16 6.10
C LEU A 275 -7.90 -0.40 6.25
N CYS A 276 -7.25 0.39 7.11
CA CYS A 276 -5.88 0.15 7.56
C CYS A 276 -5.68 0.74 8.94
N PRO A 277 -5.03 0.05 9.90
CA PRO A 277 -4.49 0.73 11.08
C PRO A 277 -3.53 1.82 10.64
N ILE A 278 -3.67 3.01 11.20
CA ILE A 278 -2.86 4.17 10.79
C ILE A 278 -1.36 3.91 10.99
N GLU A 279 -0.99 3.15 12.02
CA GLU A 279 0.39 2.79 12.29
C GLU A 279 0.99 1.83 11.26
N ASP A 280 0.17 1.04 10.56
CA ASP A 280 0.65 0.01 9.65
C ASP A 280 0.60 0.48 8.18
N TRP A 281 0.09 1.68 7.92
CA TRP A 281 0.07 2.30 6.59
C TRP A 281 1.36 3.07 6.30
N VAL A 282 2.30 2.51 5.54
CA VAL A 282 3.65 3.10 5.38
C VAL A 282 3.72 4.34 4.47
N PHE A 283 2.60 4.74 3.87
CA PHE A 283 2.47 5.92 3.02
C PHE A 283 1.91 7.15 3.75
N TRP A 284 1.74 7.07 5.08
CA TRP A 284 1.28 8.18 5.91
C TRP A 284 2.07 9.50 5.81
N PRO A 285 3.37 9.52 5.45
CA PRO A 285 4.06 10.79 5.23
C PRO A 285 3.56 11.57 4.01
N LEU A 286 2.67 10.99 3.19
CA LEU A 286 1.95 11.68 2.11
C LEU A 286 0.68 12.40 2.56
N LEU A 287 0.36 12.37 3.86
CA LEU A 287 -0.68 13.21 4.47
C LEU A 287 -0.21 14.67 4.45
N VAL A 288 -0.29 15.28 3.28
CA VAL A 288 -0.01 16.68 3.03
C VAL A 288 -1.34 17.39 2.86
N GLY A 289 -1.55 18.42 3.68
CA GLY A 289 -2.52 19.46 3.36
C GLY A 289 -3.99 19.04 3.40
N THR A 290 -4.42 18.29 4.41
CA THR A 290 -5.82 18.34 4.88
C THR A 290 -6.10 19.70 5.51
N ALA A 291 -5.97 20.77 4.72
CA ALA A 291 -6.73 21.97 4.95
C ALA A 291 -8.11 21.73 4.31
N GLN A 292 -9.12 21.61 5.17
CA GLN A 292 -10.55 21.66 4.88
C GLN A 292 -11.19 20.40 4.29
N ARG A 293 -11.56 19.45 5.16
CA ARG A 293 -12.97 19.05 5.24
C ARG A 293 -13.42 19.06 6.69
N GLU A 294 -14.55 19.72 6.89
CA GLU A 294 -15.12 20.12 8.16
C GLU A 294 -15.27 18.96 9.14
N THR A 295 -14.95 19.27 10.38
CA THR A 295 -15.44 18.67 11.61
C THR A 295 -16.85 18.11 11.42
N PHE A 296 -17.01 16.80 11.29
CA PHE A 296 -18.33 16.21 11.44
C PHE A 296 -18.71 16.27 12.92
N ALA A 297 -19.52 17.28 13.22
CA ALA A 297 -20.47 17.25 14.31
C ALA A 297 -21.34 15.98 14.16
N HIS A 298 -20.99 14.94 14.90
CA HIS A 298 -21.94 13.94 15.36
C HIS A 298 -22.14 14.11 16.87
N GLN A 299 -22.75 15.24 17.23
CA GLN A 299 -23.62 15.35 18.39
C GLN A 299 -24.92 16.00 17.89
N ASP A 300 -26.04 15.57 18.45
CA ASP A 300 -27.42 15.94 18.10
C ASP A 300 -28.05 15.25 16.89
N LEU A 301 -28.34 13.96 17.06
CA LEU A 301 -29.60 13.36 16.58
C LEU A 301 -30.04 12.26 17.55
N ALA A 302 -30.32 12.66 18.80
CA ALA A 302 -31.14 11.90 19.74
C ALA A 302 -31.60 12.82 20.88
N LEU A 303 -32.59 13.67 20.60
CA LEU A 303 -33.62 14.17 21.53
C LEU A 303 -34.42 15.28 20.81
N ARG A 304 -35.44 14.86 20.07
CA ARG A 304 -36.73 15.54 19.88
C ARG A 304 -37.69 14.60 19.18
#